data_AF-A0A117KYQ2-F1
#
_entry.id   AF-A0A117KYQ2-F1
#
_cell.length_a   1.000
_cell.length_b   1.000
_cell.length_c   1.000
_cell.angle_alpha   90.00
_cell.angle_beta   90.00
_cell.angle_gamma   90.00
#
_symmetry.space_group_name_H-M   'P 1'
#
loop_
_entity.id
_entity.type
_entity.pdbx_description
1 polymer ?
#
loop_
_entity_poly.entity_id
_entity_poly.type
_entity_poly.pdbx_seq_one_letter_code
_entity_poly.pdbx_strand_id
1 'polypeptide(L)'
;MKEMDALKGIILKFQEDEITQSLFYERISRSVKGKNRQVLKDMAKDEMDHYERLKKYTGQDISPNRFRLFAYFLLWKIFGLTFIIKLMEEGEEKAQEGYKKILSSIPEIEEIFQDEEKHEKELMEMIDERRLKYISSMILGVSDAIVELTGAIAGLTFAFQNSELVGAAGMITGIAAALSMSVSEYLSQKSEKEEGKSPFSAALYTGFAYIVAVFFLVFPFFVFVNVFLSLGLSLINALFIIALFTFFVSVVKEEPFKGSFIEMALLSFSVAAISFAIGALARGFLGIEI
;
A
#
# COMPACT_ATOMS: atom_id res chain seq x y z
N MET A 1 28.11 -11.60 28.65
CA MET A 1 27.56 -10.27 29.04
C MET A 1 26.94 -9.58 27.82
N LYS A 2 27.71 -9.19 26.78
CA LYS A 2 27.16 -8.59 25.54
C LYS A 2 26.07 -9.43 24.83
N GLU A 3 26.23 -10.75 24.74
CA GLU A 3 25.23 -11.63 24.11
C GLU A 3 23.94 -11.74 24.93
N MET A 4 24.05 -11.70 26.26
CA MET A 4 22.91 -11.81 27.19
C MET A 4 22.10 -10.50 27.21
N ASP A 5 22.78 -9.35 27.09
CA ASP A 5 22.14 -8.04 26.94
C ASP A 5 21.45 -7.89 25.58
N ALA A 6 22.06 -8.41 24.51
CA ALA A 6 21.46 -8.44 23.18
C ALA A 6 20.21 -9.32 23.12
N LEU A 7 20.27 -10.52 23.72
CA LEU A 7 19.12 -11.42 23.86
C LEU A 7 17.98 -10.74 24.63
N LYS A 8 18.30 -10.09 25.76
CA LYS A 8 17.29 -9.37 26.55
C LYS A 8 16.65 -8.24 25.73
N GLY A 9 17.43 -7.47 24.96
CA GLY A 9 16.91 -6.43 24.09
C GLY A 9 15.93 -6.96 23.02
N ILE A 10 16.21 -8.13 22.46
CA ILE A 10 15.33 -8.80 21.50
C ILE A 10 14.02 -9.22 22.16
N ILE A 11 14.07 -9.86 23.32
CA ILE A 11 12.87 -10.31 24.05
C ILE A 11 12.04 -9.12 24.51
N LEU A 12 12.66 -8.02 24.93
CA LEU A 12 11.95 -6.77 25.27
C LEU A 12 11.22 -6.18 24.05
N LYS A 13 11.83 -6.21 22.87
CA LYS A 13 11.17 -5.77 21.64
C LYS A 13 9.98 -6.67 21.30
N PHE A 14 10.17 -7.98 21.36
CA PHE A 14 9.10 -8.95 21.12
C PHE A 14 7.94 -8.72 22.10
N GLN A 15 8.25 -8.53 23.39
CA GLN A 15 7.27 -8.18 24.41
C GLN A 15 6.52 -6.85 24.10
N GLU A 16 7.19 -5.82 23.56
CA GLU A 16 6.52 -4.58 23.11
C GLU A 16 5.57 -4.83 21.92
N ASP A 17 5.92 -5.78 21.05
CA ASP A 17 5.15 -6.19 19.88
C ASP A 17 3.83 -6.84 20.32
N GLU A 18 3.89 -7.91 21.12
CA GLU A 18 2.75 -8.64 21.68
C GLU A 18 1.70 -7.73 22.33
N ILE A 19 2.14 -6.83 23.24
CA ILE A 19 1.21 -5.91 23.91
C ILE A 19 0.61 -4.87 22.95
N THR A 20 1.35 -4.52 21.89
CA THR A 20 0.85 -3.60 20.87
C THR A 20 -0.21 -4.28 19.99
N GLN A 21 0.02 -5.53 19.57
CA GLN A 21 -0.90 -6.36 18.80
C GLN A 21 -2.16 -6.67 19.60
N SER A 22 -2.02 -7.15 20.84
CA SER A 22 -3.14 -7.41 21.75
C SER A 22 -4.11 -6.22 21.84
N LEU A 23 -3.58 -5.02 22.11
CA LEU A 23 -4.39 -3.80 22.21
C LEU A 23 -5.00 -3.37 20.87
N PHE A 24 -4.30 -3.62 19.77
CA PHE A 24 -4.83 -3.36 18.44
C PHE A 24 -6.04 -4.27 18.16
N TYR A 25 -5.87 -5.59 18.29
CA TYR A 25 -6.89 -6.61 18.08
C TYR A 25 -8.12 -6.40 18.98
N GLU A 26 -7.91 -6.13 20.27
CA GLU A 26 -9.01 -5.84 21.20
C GLU A 26 -9.83 -4.63 20.75
N ARG A 27 -9.17 -3.56 20.26
CA ARG A 27 -9.90 -2.37 19.82
C ARG A 27 -10.63 -2.60 18.51
N ILE A 28 -10.01 -3.27 17.52
CA ILE A 28 -10.68 -3.51 16.23
C ILE A 28 -11.81 -4.53 16.36
N SER A 29 -11.72 -5.50 17.28
CA SER A 29 -12.79 -6.48 17.56
C SER A 29 -14.13 -5.81 17.89
N ARG A 30 -14.10 -4.61 18.47
CA ARG A 30 -15.31 -3.83 18.82
C ARG A 30 -16.05 -3.28 17.59
N SER A 31 -15.34 -3.14 16.47
CA SER A 31 -15.87 -2.58 15.23
C SER A 31 -16.23 -3.64 14.19
N VAL A 32 -15.77 -4.88 14.38
CA VAL A 32 -16.06 -6.03 13.52
C VAL A 32 -17.26 -6.81 14.07
N LYS A 33 -17.98 -7.56 13.21
CA LYS A 33 -19.19 -8.32 13.57
C LYS A 33 -19.02 -9.82 13.27
N GLY A 34 -19.85 -10.66 13.90
CA GLY A 34 -19.92 -12.09 13.61
C GLY A 34 -18.69 -12.89 14.06
N LYS A 35 -18.34 -13.94 13.31
CA LYS A 35 -17.18 -14.83 13.59
C LYS A 35 -15.88 -14.04 13.74
N ASN A 36 -15.63 -13.08 12.85
CA ASN A 36 -14.41 -12.27 12.83
C ASN A 36 -14.21 -11.45 14.12
N ARG A 37 -15.29 -11.05 14.81
CA ARG A 37 -15.17 -10.38 16.11
C ARG A 37 -14.62 -11.31 17.19
N GLN A 38 -15.04 -12.58 17.16
CA GLN A 38 -14.63 -13.56 18.15
C GLN A 38 -13.16 -13.93 17.94
N VAL A 39 -12.76 -14.20 16.69
CA VAL A 39 -11.35 -14.46 16.34
C VAL A 39 -10.44 -13.32 16.83
N LEU A 40 -10.75 -12.05 16.52
CA LEU A 40 -9.95 -10.92 16.98
C LEU A 40 -9.88 -10.76 18.51
N LYS A 41 -10.90 -11.20 19.24
CA LYS A 41 -10.87 -11.18 20.71
C LYS A 41 -10.01 -12.29 21.28
N ASP A 42 -10.10 -13.47 20.68
CA ASP A 42 -9.33 -14.63 21.08
C ASP A 42 -7.85 -14.34 20.84
N MET A 43 -7.50 -13.81 19.66
CA MET A 43 -6.14 -13.33 19.36
C MET A 43 -5.67 -12.25 20.33
N ALA A 44 -6.48 -11.23 20.62
CA ALA A 44 -6.09 -10.21 21.58
C ALA A 44 -5.73 -10.78 22.96
N LYS A 45 -6.37 -11.88 23.34
CA LYS A 45 -6.10 -12.58 24.59
C LYS A 45 -4.83 -13.42 24.49
N ASP A 46 -4.64 -14.15 23.40
CA ASP A 46 -3.48 -15.01 23.19
C ASP A 46 -2.18 -14.17 23.19
N GLU A 47 -2.16 -13.04 22.50
CA GLU A 47 -1.07 -12.04 22.48
C GLU A 47 -0.78 -11.45 23.88
N MET A 48 -1.83 -11.26 24.69
CA MET A 48 -1.65 -10.82 26.07
C MET A 48 -1.02 -11.93 26.94
N ASP A 49 -1.42 -13.18 26.71
CA ASP A 49 -0.84 -14.34 27.39
C ASP A 49 0.64 -14.52 26.98
N HIS A 50 0.99 -14.27 25.71
CA HIS A 50 2.37 -14.22 25.20
C HIS A 50 3.18 -13.09 25.82
N TYR A 51 2.64 -11.87 25.90
CA TYR A 51 3.25 -10.75 26.63
C TYR A 51 3.60 -11.13 28.08
N GLU A 52 2.66 -11.75 28.81
CA GLU A 52 2.87 -12.17 30.20
C GLU A 52 3.88 -13.32 30.32
N ARG A 53 3.97 -14.21 29.32
CA ARG A 53 5.04 -15.23 29.25
C ARG A 53 6.41 -14.59 29.06
N LEU A 54 6.55 -13.66 28.12
CA LEU A 54 7.82 -12.96 27.86
C LEU A 54 8.25 -12.11 29.05
N LYS A 55 7.31 -11.48 29.74
CA LYS A 55 7.53 -10.71 30.98
C LYS A 55 8.20 -11.52 32.08
N LYS A 56 7.95 -12.84 32.16
CA LYS A 56 8.64 -13.72 33.13
C LYS A 56 10.15 -13.82 32.87
N TYR A 57 10.58 -13.67 31.61
CA TYR A 57 12.01 -13.67 31.23
C TYR A 57 12.65 -12.30 31.38
N THR A 58 11.94 -11.23 31.00
CA THR A 58 12.49 -9.87 31.03
C THR A 58 12.49 -9.27 32.43
N GLY A 59 11.52 -9.68 33.26
CA GLY A 59 11.25 -9.12 34.58
C GLY A 59 10.75 -7.67 34.52
N GLN A 60 10.28 -7.20 33.37
CA GLN A 60 9.91 -5.81 33.11
C GLN A 60 8.50 -5.73 32.52
N ASP A 61 7.75 -4.73 32.96
CA ASP A 61 6.47 -4.35 32.37
C ASP A 61 6.72 -3.28 31.31
N ILE A 62 6.47 -3.60 30.04
CA ILE A 62 6.70 -2.69 28.92
C ILE A 62 5.37 -2.14 28.45
N SER A 63 5.30 -0.82 28.28
CA SER A 63 4.15 -0.17 27.68
C SER A 63 4.10 -0.39 26.16
N PRO A 64 2.90 -0.48 25.56
CA PRO A 64 2.74 -0.62 24.11
C PRO A 64 3.30 0.57 23.34
N ASN A 65 3.70 0.30 22.10
CA ASN A 65 4.15 1.32 21.18
C ASN A 65 2.97 2.18 20.70
N ARG A 66 2.74 3.32 21.36
CA ARG A 66 1.59 4.20 21.07
C ARG A 66 1.59 4.74 19.64
N PHE A 67 2.78 5.00 19.08
CA PHE A 67 2.90 5.51 17.71
C PHE A 67 2.51 4.43 16.69
N ARG A 68 3.06 3.22 16.84
CA ARG A 68 2.71 2.08 15.98
C ARG A 68 1.23 1.74 16.08
N LEU A 69 0.69 1.71 17.31
CA LEU A 69 -0.72 1.47 17.54
C LEU A 69 -1.60 2.51 16.82
N PHE A 70 -1.24 3.80 16.89
CA PHE A 70 -1.92 4.86 16.14
C PHE A 70 -1.82 4.65 14.62
N ALA A 71 -0.62 4.32 14.12
CA ALA A 71 -0.40 4.06 12.69
C ALA A 71 -1.25 2.87 12.21
N TYR A 72 -1.29 1.76 12.94
CA TYR A 72 -2.13 0.60 12.63
C TYR A 72 -3.61 0.96 12.57
N PHE A 73 -4.13 1.76 13.53
CA PHE A 73 -5.51 2.21 13.47
C PHE A 73 -5.81 3.11 12.27
N LEU A 74 -4.88 3.98 11.91
CA LEU A 74 -5.02 4.83 10.74
C LEU A 74 -5.05 3.99 9.45
N LEU A 75 -4.11 3.06 9.30
CA LEU A 75 -4.00 2.17 8.15
C LEU A 75 -5.22 1.25 8.03
N TRP A 76 -5.68 0.66 9.13
CA TRP A 76 -6.92 -0.13 9.17
C TRP A 76 -8.13 0.68 8.69
N LYS A 77 -8.24 1.95 9.08
CA LYS A 77 -9.35 2.80 8.68
C LYS A 77 -9.30 3.18 7.20
N ILE A 78 -8.10 3.37 6.63
CA ILE A 78 -7.90 3.77 5.23
C ILE A 78 -8.01 2.55 4.30
N PHE A 79 -7.28 1.48 4.61
CA PHE A 79 -7.09 0.33 3.73
C PHE A 79 -7.95 -0.89 4.09
N GLY A 80 -8.53 -0.90 5.29
CA GLY A 80 -9.42 -1.96 5.76
C GLY A 80 -8.72 -3.10 6.51
N LEU A 81 -9.54 -4.08 6.92
CA LEU A 81 -9.14 -5.19 7.77
C LEU A 81 -8.10 -6.11 7.13
N THR A 82 -8.31 -6.51 5.87
CA THR A 82 -7.39 -7.39 5.15
C THR A 82 -5.97 -6.82 5.07
N PHE A 83 -5.86 -5.54 4.75
CA PHE A 83 -4.55 -4.88 4.63
C PHE A 83 -3.80 -4.86 5.96
N ILE A 84 -4.47 -4.46 7.04
CA ILE A 84 -3.79 -4.31 8.33
C ILE A 84 -3.38 -5.66 8.92
N ILE A 85 -4.20 -6.71 8.73
CA ILE A 85 -3.83 -8.08 9.12
C ILE A 85 -2.55 -8.48 8.39
N LYS A 86 -2.54 -8.44 7.05
CA LYS A 86 -1.34 -8.79 6.26
C LYS A 86 -0.10 -7.97 6.64
N LEU A 87 -0.27 -6.68 6.92
CA LEU A 87 0.83 -5.82 7.34
C LEU A 87 1.43 -6.23 8.70
N MET A 88 0.59 -6.68 9.63
CA MET A 88 1.01 -7.11 10.95
C MET A 88 1.71 -8.48 10.87
N GLU A 89 1.10 -9.45 10.17
CA GLU A 89 1.70 -10.77 9.93
C GLU A 89 3.08 -10.67 9.26
N GLU A 90 3.22 -9.87 8.21
CA GLU A 90 4.51 -9.68 7.53
C GLU A 90 5.56 -9.06 8.47
N GLY A 91 5.12 -8.25 9.44
CA GLY A 91 5.99 -7.66 10.47
C GLY A 91 6.46 -8.70 11.50
N GLU A 92 5.55 -9.56 11.93
CA GLU A 92 5.79 -10.66 12.87
C GLU A 92 6.71 -11.71 12.26
N GLU A 93 6.41 -12.20 11.05
CA GLU A 93 7.22 -13.19 10.35
C GLU A 93 8.68 -12.73 10.22
N LYS A 94 8.90 -11.47 9.81
CA LYS A 94 10.26 -10.89 9.72
C LYS A 94 10.95 -10.80 11.09
N ALA A 95 10.21 -10.49 12.15
CA ALA A 95 10.77 -10.46 13.50
C ALA A 95 11.15 -11.88 13.97
N GLN A 96 10.28 -12.85 13.72
CA GLN A 96 10.53 -14.26 14.03
C GLN A 96 11.73 -14.79 13.25
N GLU A 97 11.80 -14.64 11.93
CA GLU A 97 12.95 -15.07 11.12
C GLU A 97 14.26 -14.44 11.60
N GLY A 98 14.23 -13.15 11.94
CA GLY A 98 15.39 -12.41 12.43
C GLY A 98 15.94 -12.94 13.76
N TYR A 99 15.09 -13.52 14.61
CA TYR A 99 15.44 -13.95 15.95
C TYR A 99 15.35 -15.47 16.19
N LYS A 100 14.79 -16.25 15.25
CA LYS A 100 14.55 -17.69 15.37
C LYS A 100 15.80 -18.45 15.81
N LYS A 101 16.93 -18.19 15.16
CA LYS A 101 18.22 -18.82 15.48
C LYS A 101 18.71 -18.56 16.92
N ILE A 102 18.30 -17.44 17.50
CA ILE A 102 18.71 -17.00 18.84
C ILE A 102 17.69 -17.49 19.89
N LEU A 103 16.41 -17.44 19.56
CA LEU A 103 15.30 -17.70 20.49
C LEU A 103 14.85 -19.17 20.55
N SER A 104 15.10 -19.99 19.52
CA SER A 104 14.78 -21.44 19.53
C SER A 104 15.53 -22.25 20.59
N SER A 105 16.41 -21.63 21.36
CA SER A 105 17.03 -22.24 22.55
C SER A 105 16.15 -22.18 23.79
N ILE A 106 15.04 -21.44 23.75
CA ILE A 106 14.10 -21.23 24.86
C ILE A 106 12.79 -21.96 24.52
N PRO A 107 12.46 -23.08 25.20
CA PRO A 107 11.28 -23.90 24.89
C PRO A 107 9.98 -23.10 24.86
N GLU A 108 9.81 -22.16 25.79
CA GLU A 108 8.58 -21.37 25.90
C GLU A 108 8.42 -20.34 24.79
N ILE A 109 9.50 -19.92 24.11
CA ILE A 109 9.41 -19.04 22.93
C ILE A 109 9.11 -19.85 21.68
N GLU A 110 9.63 -21.08 21.59
CA GLU A 110 9.27 -22.00 20.51
C GLU A 110 7.77 -22.34 20.53
N GLU A 111 7.17 -22.48 21.73
CA GLU A 111 5.71 -22.62 21.87
C GLU A 111 4.95 -21.37 21.37
N ILE A 112 5.44 -20.16 21.65
CA ILE A 112 4.82 -18.92 21.14
C ILE A 112 4.86 -18.92 19.61
N PHE A 113 5.99 -19.27 19.00
CA PHE A 113 6.08 -19.36 17.53
C PHE A 113 5.14 -20.40 16.92
N GLN A 114 4.86 -21.50 17.63
CA GLN A 114 3.86 -22.48 17.19
C GLN A 114 2.43 -21.95 17.31
N ASP A 115 2.13 -21.18 18.36
CA ASP A 115 0.86 -20.49 18.51
C ASP A 115 0.67 -19.48 17.35
N GLU A 116 1.73 -18.74 16.96
CA GLU A 116 1.66 -17.79 15.84
C GLU A 116 1.36 -18.45 14.49
N GLU A 117 1.94 -19.62 14.19
CA GLU A 117 1.58 -20.36 12.97
C GLU A 117 0.09 -20.80 12.92
N LYS A 118 -0.58 -20.85 14.07
CA LYS A 118 -2.02 -21.13 14.17
C LYS A 118 -2.82 -19.84 14.05
N HIS A 119 -2.36 -18.76 14.67
CA HIS A 119 -2.91 -17.41 14.55
C HIS A 119 -3.01 -16.96 13.10
N GLU A 120 -1.91 -17.07 12.35
CA GLU A 120 -1.86 -16.70 10.93
C GLU A 120 -2.97 -17.41 10.13
N LYS A 121 -3.14 -18.73 10.35
CA LYS A 121 -4.18 -19.51 9.66
C LYS A 121 -5.59 -19.01 9.98
N GLU A 122 -5.87 -18.69 11.24
CA GLU A 122 -7.17 -18.16 11.65
C GLU A 122 -7.43 -16.76 11.06
N LEU A 123 -6.39 -15.94 10.95
CA LEU A 123 -6.45 -14.62 10.30
C LEU A 123 -6.68 -14.75 8.79
N MET A 124 -6.05 -15.71 8.12
CA MET A 124 -6.29 -15.96 6.69
C MET A 124 -7.74 -16.34 6.41
N GLU A 125 -8.40 -17.11 7.28
CA GLU A 125 -9.84 -17.41 7.15
C GLU A 125 -10.75 -16.18 7.25
N MET A 126 -10.29 -15.11 7.91
CA MET A 126 -11.05 -13.87 8.05
C MET A 126 -10.97 -12.96 6.82
N ILE A 127 -9.96 -13.15 5.96
CA ILE A 127 -9.70 -12.29 4.82
C ILE A 127 -10.75 -12.54 3.72
N ASP A 128 -11.48 -11.47 3.34
CA ASP A 128 -12.40 -11.55 2.20
C ASP A 128 -11.62 -11.49 0.88
N GLU A 129 -11.38 -12.67 0.28
CA GLU A 129 -10.71 -12.80 -1.02
C GLU A 129 -11.33 -11.92 -2.12
N ARG A 130 -12.64 -11.61 -2.04
CA ARG A 130 -13.28 -10.74 -3.04
C ARG A 130 -12.72 -9.32 -2.99
N ARG A 131 -12.37 -8.80 -1.81
CA ARG A 131 -11.76 -7.47 -1.67
C ARG A 131 -10.36 -7.44 -2.28
N LEU A 132 -9.59 -8.51 -2.11
CA LEU A 132 -8.28 -8.68 -2.74
C LEU A 132 -8.36 -8.64 -4.28
N LYS A 133 -9.41 -9.25 -4.84
CA LYS A 133 -9.66 -9.22 -6.29
C LYS A 133 -9.90 -7.82 -6.82
N TYR A 134 -10.68 -6.98 -6.12
CA TYR A 134 -10.92 -5.59 -6.53
C TYR A 134 -9.67 -4.71 -6.35
N ILE A 135 -8.87 -4.97 -5.31
CA ILE A 135 -7.59 -4.32 -5.08
C ILE A 135 -6.68 -4.47 -6.30
N SER A 136 -6.63 -5.67 -6.89
CA SER A 136 -5.82 -5.91 -8.10
C SER A 136 -6.25 -5.06 -9.29
N SER A 137 -7.56 -4.92 -9.52
CA SER A 137 -8.11 -4.04 -10.58
C SER A 137 -7.81 -2.55 -10.32
N MET A 138 -7.82 -2.10 -9.06
CA MET A 138 -7.42 -0.74 -8.69
C MET A 138 -5.94 -0.47 -8.94
N ILE A 139 -5.07 -1.41 -8.56
CA ILE A 139 -3.63 -1.33 -8.75
C ILE A 139 -3.31 -1.17 -10.24
N LEU A 140 -3.92 -2.00 -11.10
CA LEU A 140 -3.75 -1.90 -12.54
C LEU A 140 -4.17 -0.50 -13.04
N GLY A 141 -5.34 -0.03 -12.59
CA GLY A 141 -5.86 1.31 -12.85
C GLY A 141 -4.88 2.43 -12.59
N VAL A 142 -4.32 2.45 -11.38
CA VAL A 142 -3.40 3.50 -10.96
C VAL A 142 -2.05 3.37 -11.65
N SER A 143 -1.59 2.15 -11.92
CA SER A 143 -0.34 1.90 -12.63
C SER A 143 -0.36 2.51 -14.03
N ASP A 144 -1.45 2.29 -14.76
CA ASP A 144 -1.66 2.85 -16.09
C ASP A 144 -1.75 4.39 -16.04
N ALA A 145 -2.53 4.92 -15.09
CA ALA A 145 -2.67 6.36 -14.87
C ALA A 145 -1.33 7.07 -14.65
N ILE A 146 -0.45 6.47 -13.85
CA ILE A 146 0.86 7.06 -13.57
C ILE A 146 1.69 7.11 -14.85
N VAL A 147 1.81 6.00 -15.59
CA VAL A 147 2.66 5.93 -16.78
C VAL A 147 2.13 6.84 -17.88
N GLU A 148 0.85 6.72 -18.21
CA GLU A 148 0.21 7.46 -19.30
C GLU A 148 0.19 8.96 -19.01
N LEU A 149 -0.31 9.36 -17.84
CA LEU A 149 -0.50 10.77 -17.54
C LEU A 149 0.81 11.50 -17.28
N THR A 150 1.79 10.84 -16.64
CA THR A 150 3.13 11.44 -16.47
C THR A 150 3.79 11.68 -17.83
N GLY A 151 3.65 10.72 -18.76
CA GLY A 151 4.06 10.86 -20.16
C GLY A 151 3.40 12.07 -20.84
N ALA A 152 2.07 12.09 -20.83
CA ALA A 152 1.28 13.14 -21.46
C ALA A 152 1.61 14.53 -20.88
N ILE A 153 1.58 14.70 -19.56
CA ILE A 153 1.87 15.97 -18.90
C ILE A 153 3.29 16.45 -19.20
N ALA A 154 4.29 15.55 -19.22
CA ALA A 154 5.66 15.91 -19.55
C ALA A 154 5.79 16.42 -21.00
N GLY A 155 5.16 15.73 -21.96
CA GLY A 155 5.12 16.17 -23.36
C GLY A 155 4.38 17.50 -23.55
N LEU A 156 3.19 17.63 -22.97
CA LEU A 156 2.36 18.83 -23.05
C LEU A 156 3.04 20.03 -22.39
N THR A 157 3.75 19.83 -21.27
CA THR A 157 4.53 20.88 -20.60
C THR A 157 5.50 21.55 -21.56
N PHE A 158 6.22 20.76 -22.37
CA PHE A 158 7.17 21.31 -23.34
C PHE A 158 6.49 21.91 -24.56
N ALA A 159 5.45 21.25 -25.05
CA ALA A 159 4.71 21.72 -26.21
C ALA A 159 4.06 23.09 -25.96
N PHE A 160 3.36 23.25 -24.83
CA PHE A 160 2.53 24.44 -24.55
C PHE A 160 3.20 25.48 -23.67
N GLN A 161 4.13 25.10 -22.78
CA GLN A 161 4.75 25.99 -21.78
C GLN A 161 3.78 26.86 -20.94
N ASN A 162 2.51 26.50 -20.90
CA ASN A 162 1.47 27.20 -20.16
C ASN A 162 0.84 26.25 -19.15
N SER A 163 0.95 26.58 -17.86
CA SER A 163 0.52 25.68 -16.79
C SER A 163 -0.98 25.39 -16.82
N GLU A 164 -1.82 26.38 -17.12
CA GLU A 164 -3.27 26.21 -17.18
C GLU A 164 -3.70 25.33 -18.37
N LEU A 165 -3.12 25.54 -19.55
CA LEU A 165 -3.40 24.72 -20.73
C LEU A 165 -2.96 23.26 -20.53
N VAL A 166 -1.79 23.05 -19.94
CA VAL A 166 -1.30 21.71 -19.61
C VAL A 166 -2.18 21.05 -18.57
N GLY A 167 -2.60 21.80 -17.54
CA GLY A 167 -3.53 21.33 -16.52
C GLY A 167 -4.88 20.90 -17.10
N ALA A 168 -5.49 21.75 -17.92
CA ALA A 168 -6.76 21.45 -18.57
C ALA A 168 -6.66 20.26 -19.52
N ALA A 169 -5.63 20.22 -20.38
CA ALA A 169 -5.41 19.11 -21.30
C ALA A 169 -5.15 17.79 -20.55
N GLY A 170 -4.28 17.81 -19.54
CA GLY A 170 -3.99 16.65 -18.70
C GLY A 170 -5.24 16.13 -17.96
N MET A 171 -6.09 17.02 -17.45
CA MET A 171 -7.34 16.62 -16.81
C MET A 171 -8.32 15.98 -17.80
N ILE A 172 -8.51 16.58 -18.98
CA ILE A 172 -9.42 16.05 -20.01
C ILE A 172 -8.92 14.67 -20.48
N THR A 173 -7.64 14.56 -20.82
CA THR A 173 -7.02 13.30 -21.26
C THR A 173 -7.09 12.25 -20.16
N GLY A 174 -6.72 12.60 -18.93
CA GLY A 174 -6.71 11.67 -17.81
C GLY A 174 -8.11 11.15 -17.43
N ILE A 175 -9.14 12.01 -17.46
CA ILE A 175 -10.52 11.56 -17.20
C ILE A 175 -11.03 10.68 -18.35
N ALA A 176 -10.73 11.03 -19.60
CA ALA A 176 -11.10 10.20 -20.75
C ALA A 176 -10.44 8.82 -20.69
N ALA A 177 -9.14 8.77 -20.34
CA ALA A 177 -8.41 7.52 -20.13
C ALA A 177 -9.00 6.69 -18.97
N ALA A 178 -9.31 7.31 -17.83
CA ALA A 178 -9.94 6.64 -16.70
C ALA A 178 -11.29 5.99 -17.06
N LEU A 179 -12.12 6.69 -17.84
CA LEU A 179 -13.38 6.14 -18.34
C LEU A 179 -13.15 4.98 -19.31
N SER A 180 -12.19 5.12 -20.23
CA SER A 180 -11.80 4.06 -21.17
C SER A 180 -11.35 2.81 -20.43
N MET A 181 -10.49 2.97 -19.42
CA MET A 181 -9.98 1.88 -18.61
C MET A 181 -11.07 1.23 -17.74
N SER A 182 -11.98 2.02 -17.17
CA SER A 182 -13.16 1.51 -16.44
C SER A 182 -14.03 0.62 -17.33
N VAL A 183 -14.31 1.06 -18.57
CA VAL A 183 -15.06 0.27 -19.55
C VAL A 183 -14.30 -1.00 -19.95
N SER A 184 -12.99 -0.89 -20.15
CA SER A 184 -12.13 -2.02 -20.53
C SER A 184 -12.09 -3.09 -19.43
N GLU A 185 -11.95 -2.66 -18.17
CA GLU A 185 -12.02 -3.54 -17.00
C GLU A 185 -13.39 -4.21 -16.89
N TYR A 186 -14.49 -3.47 -17.08
CA TYR A 186 -15.83 -4.07 -17.08
C TYR A 186 -15.95 -5.19 -18.12
N LEU A 187 -15.46 -4.96 -19.33
CA LEU A 187 -15.52 -5.92 -20.44
C LEU A 187 -14.63 -7.14 -20.20
N SER A 188 -13.40 -6.95 -19.69
CA SER A 188 -12.49 -8.05 -19.32
C SER A 188 -13.13 -8.93 -18.24
N GLN A 189 -13.59 -8.32 -17.14
CA GLN A 189 -14.17 -9.07 -16.02
C GLN A 189 -15.47 -9.79 -16.39
N LYS A 190 -16.28 -9.19 -17.28
CA LYS A 190 -17.48 -9.85 -17.82
C LYS A 190 -17.13 -11.05 -18.71
N SER A 191 -16.01 -11.00 -19.41
CA SER A 191 -15.56 -12.07 -20.31
C SER A 191 -14.92 -13.22 -19.54
N GLU A 192 -14.14 -12.91 -18.50
CA GLU A 192 -13.44 -13.88 -17.66
C GLU A 192 -14.37 -14.67 -16.74
N LYS A 193 -15.60 -14.16 -16.47
CA LYS A 193 -16.60 -14.79 -15.59
C LYS A 193 -16.03 -15.20 -14.23
N GLU A 194 -15.18 -14.35 -13.67
CA GLU A 194 -14.51 -14.66 -12.40
C GLU A 194 -15.53 -14.72 -11.24
N GLU A 195 -15.62 -15.87 -10.56
CA GLU A 195 -16.54 -16.02 -9.43
C GLU A 195 -16.15 -15.09 -8.27
N GLY A 196 -17.16 -14.45 -7.66
CA GLY A 196 -17.00 -13.57 -6.52
C GLY A 196 -16.58 -12.13 -6.84
N LYS A 197 -16.28 -11.81 -8.11
CA LYS A 197 -15.91 -10.46 -8.56
C LYS A 197 -16.98 -9.90 -9.50
N SER A 198 -17.61 -8.79 -9.10
CA SER A 198 -18.60 -8.09 -9.92
C SER A 198 -17.88 -7.24 -10.97
N PRO A 199 -18.14 -7.44 -12.28
CA PRO A 199 -17.52 -6.64 -13.33
C PRO A 199 -17.77 -5.14 -13.17
N PHE A 200 -18.99 -4.78 -12.73
CA PHE A 200 -19.34 -3.38 -12.48
C PHE A 200 -18.55 -2.79 -11.30
N SER A 201 -18.40 -3.54 -10.21
CA SER A 201 -17.65 -3.05 -9.05
C SER A 201 -16.17 -2.90 -9.39
N ALA A 202 -15.58 -3.85 -10.12
CA ALA A 202 -14.18 -3.77 -10.57
C ALA A 202 -13.94 -2.52 -11.42
N ALA A 203 -14.78 -2.29 -12.43
CA ALA A 203 -14.72 -1.10 -13.28
C ALA A 203 -14.84 0.21 -12.49
N LEU A 204 -15.73 0.27 -11.50
CA LEU A 204 -15.93 1.45 -10.68
C LEU A 204 -14.72 1.75 -9.78
N TYR A 205 -14.17 0.71 -9.14
CA TYR A 205 -12.97 0.85 -8.31
C TYR A 205 -11.75 1.28 -9.14
N THR A 206 -11.54 0.68 -10.32
CA THR A 206 -10.47 1.05 -11.26
C THR A 206 -10.61 2.50 -11.71
N GLY A 207 -11.79 2.89 -12.23
CA GLY A 207 -12.03 4.24 -12.72
C GLY A 207 -11.90 5.31 -11.62
N PHE A 208 -12.41 5.03 -10.42
CA PHE A 208 -12.28 5.95 -9.29
C PHE A 208 -10.82 6.14 -8.88
N ALA A 209 -10.05 5.04 -8.73
CA ALA A 209 -8.64 5.10 -8.36
C ALA A 209 -7.82 5.89 -9.40
N TYR A 210 -8.10 5.67 -10.68
CA TYR A 210 -7.48 6.40 -11.80
C TYR A 210 -7.79 7.90 -11.70
N ILE A 211 -9.07 8.28 -11.56
CA ILE A 211 -9.49 9.70 -11.47
C ILE A 211 -8.79 10.40 -10.29
N VAL A 212 -8.70 9.75 -9.13
CA VAL A 212 -7.99 10.32 -7.97
C VAL A 212 -6.51 10.56 -8.29
N ALA A 213 -5.85 9.62 -8.97
CA ALA A 213 -4.46 9.80 -9.41
C ALA A 213 -4.33 10.97 -10.40
N VAL A 214 -5.25 11.11 -11.35
CA VAL A 214 -5.28 12.24 -12.31
C VAL A 214 -5.35 13.57 -11.57
N PHE A 215 -6.31 13.72 -10.66
CA PHE A 215 -6.43 14.96 -9.88
C PHE A 215 -5.14 15.27 -9.12
N PHE A 216 -4.54 14.27 -8.47
CA PHE A 216 -3.33 14.47 -7.69
C PHE A 216 -2.10 14.85 -8.54
N LEU A 217 -1.98 14.27 -9.74
CA LEU A 217 -0.89 14.56 -10.69
C LEU A 217 -1.05 15.93 -11.35
N VAL A 218 -2.28 16.32 -11.70
CA VAL A 218 -2.55 17.58 -12.40
C VAL A 218 -2.63 18.77 -11.43
N PHE A 219 -2.95 18.55 -10.16
CA PHE A 219 -3.15 19.61 -9.16
C PHE A 219 -2.09 20.73 -9.16
N PRO A 220 -0.77 20.45 -9.24
CA PRO A 220 0.24 21.51 -9.27
C PRO A 220 0.06 22.51 -10.42
N PHE A 221 -0.47 22.09 -11.56
CA PHE A 221 -0.65 22.92 -12.75
C PHE A 221 -1.71 24.01 -12.59
N PHE A 222 -2.66 23.83 -11.68
CA PHE A 222 -3.68 24.84 -11.35
C PHE A 222 -3.24 25.78 -10.22
N VAL A 223 -2.18 25.44 -9.49
CA VAL A 223 -1.70 26.21 -8.34
C VAL A 223 -0.54 27.12 -8.73
N PHE A 224 0.39 26.64 -9.56
CA PHE A 224 1.60 27.36 -9.91
C PHE A 224 1.57 27.85 -11.36
N VAL A 225 2.04 29.07 -11.59
CA VAL A 225 2.13 29.66 -12.93
C VAL A 225 3.32 29.09 -13.72
N ASN A 226 4.41 28.76 -13.02
CA ASN A 226 5.60 28.21 -13.65
C ASN A 226 5.38 26.73 -14.02
N VAL A 227 5.21 26.47 -15.32
CA VAL A 227 4.94 25.14 -15.87
C VAL A 227 6.00 24.09 -15.52
N PHE A 228 7.27 24.46 -15.43
CA PHE A 228 8.35 23.51 -15.10
C PHE A 228 8.39 23.19 -13.60
N LEU A 229 8.02 24.16 -12.75
CA LEU A 229 7.79 23.90 -11.33
C LEU A 229 6.60 22.96 -11.14
N SER A 230 5.49 23.20 -11.86
CA SER A 230 4.31 22.33 -11.86
C SER A 230 4.66 20.90 -12.29
N LEU A 231 5.46 20.75 -13.35
CA LEU A 231 5.96 19.45 -13.81
C LEU A 231 6.82 18.77 -12.74
N GLY A 232 7.79 19.47 -12.14
CA GLY A 232 8.63 18.89 -11.09
C GLY A 232 7.82 18.38 -9.90
N LEU A 233 6.82 19.14 -9.44
CA LEU A 233 5.91 18.71 -8.38
C LEU A 233 5.01 17.55 -8.80
N SER A 234 4.56 17.53 -10.06
CA SER A 234 3.77 16.43 -10.61
C SER A 234 4.57 15.12 -10.67
N LEU A 235 5.87 15.18 -11.02
CA LEU A 235 6.77 14.01 -10.98
C LEU A 235 7.02 13.51 -9.55
N ILE A 236 7.14 14.42 -8.57
CA ILE A 236 7.24 14.05 -7.15
C ILE A 236 5.93 13.38 -6.69
N ASN A 237 4.78 13.92 -7.09
CA ASN A 237 3.47 13.31 -6.82
C ASN A 237 3.37 11.91 -7.46
N ALA A 238 3.87 11.73 -8.68
CA ALA A 238 3.94 10.42 -9.33
C ALA A 238 4.78 9.43 -8.52
N LEU A 239 5.99 9.80 -8.07
CA LEU A 239 6.80 8.96 -7.19
C LEU A 239 6.09 8.61 -5.89
N PHE A 240 5.38 9.57 -5.30
CA PHE A 240 4.61 9.33 -4.09
C PHE A 240 3.47 8.32 -4.32
N ILE A 241 2.71 8.46 -5.42
CA ILE A 241 1.68 7.48 -5.77
C ILE A 241 2.32 6.11 -6.03
N ILE A 242 3.40 6.03 -6.81
CA ILE A 242 4.14 4.77 -7.06
C ILE A 242 4.54 4.14 -5.73
N ALA A 243 5.20 4.89 -4.84
CA ALA A 243 5.64 4.37 -3.54
C ALA A 243 4.45 3.87 -2.69
N LEU A 244 3.36 4.62 -2.63
CA LEU A 244 2.16 4.26 -1.87
C LEU A 244 1.51 2.99 -2.42
N PHE A 245 1.32 2.90 -3.73
CA PHE A 245 0.67 1.76 -4.36
C PHE A 245 1.57 0.52 -4.38
N THR A 246 2.86 0.67 -4.64
CA THR A 246 3.80 -0.45 -4.54
C THR A 246 3.89 -0.97 -3.11
N PHE A 247 3.88 -0.09 -2.10
CA PHE A 247 3.82 -0.52 -0.70
C PHE A 247 2.53 -1.30 -0.41
N PHE A 248 1.40 -0.77 -0.89
CA PHE A 248 0.12 -1.45 -0.75
C PHE A 248 0.12 -2.84 -1.40
N VAL A 249 0.64 -2.95 -2.63
CA VAL A 249 0.78 -4.23 -3.35
C VAL A 249 1.71 -5.18 -2.61
N SER A 250 2.85 -4.68 -2.15
CA SER A 250 3.88 -5.47 -1.46
C SER A 250 3.31 -6.16 -0.22
N VAL A 251 2.51 -5.43 0.57
CA VAL A 251 1.84 -5.97 1.76
C VAL A 251 0.73 -6.97 1.37
N VAL A 252 -0.08 -6.62 0.37
CA VAL A 252 -1.27 -7.42 0.04
C VAL A 252 -0.95 -8.71 -0.72
N LYS A 253 0.08 -8.67 -1.56
CA LYS A 253 0.50 -9.78 -2.43
C LYS A 253 1.82 -10.42 -1.99
N GLU A 254 2.42 -9.97 -0.89
CA GLU A 254 3.72 -10.44 -0.40
C GLU A 254 4.84 -10.32 -1.47
N GLU A 255 4.73 -9.29 -2.32
CA GLU A 255 5.70 -9.02 -3.39
C GLU A 255 6.84 -8.11 -2.89
N PRO A 256 8.05 -8.21 -3.45
CA PRO A 256 9.18 -7.41 -3.00
C PRO A 256 9.04 -5.92 -3.38
N PHE A 257 8.79 -5.07 -2.38
CA PHE A 257 8.61 -3.61 -2.57
C PHE A 257 9.71 -2.95 -3.43
N LYS A 258 10.98 -3.17 -3.09
CA LYS A 258 12.10 -2.44 -3.72
C LYS A 258 12.21 -2.73 -5.22
N GLY A 259 12.00 -3.99 -5.62
CA GLY A 259 12.06 -4.40 -7.02
C GLY A 259 10.96 -3.72 -7.82
N SER A 260 9.71 -3.92 -7.40
CA SER A 260 8.54 -3.37 -8.08
C SER A 260 8.53 -1.84 -8.11
N PHE A 261 9.00 -1.18 -7.04
CA PHE A 261 9.05 0.28 -6.95
C PHE A 261 10.04 0.85 -7.97
N ILE A 262 11.26 0.29 -8.02
CA ILE A 262 12.30 0.74 -8.94
C ILE A 262 11.86 0.49 -10.38
N GLU A 263 11.31 -0.69 -10.67
CA GLU A 263 10.81 -1.03 -12.00
C GLU A 263 9.74 -0.03 -12.47
N MET A 264 8.72 0.21 -11.64
CA MET A 264 7.62 1.11 -11.97
C MET A 264 8.07 2.55 -12.13
N ALA A 265 8.96 3.04 -11.27
CA ALA A 265 9.54 4.38 -11.37
C ALA A 265 10.36 4.54 -12.66
N LEU A 266 11.19 3.56 -12.99
CA LEU A 266 12.00 3.58 -14.21
C LEU A 266 11.14 3.55 -15.47
N LEU A 267 10.14 2.68 -15.54
CA LEU A 267 9.22 2.61 -16.68
C LEU A 267 8.46 3.92 -16.87
N SER A 268 7.85 4.44 -15.78
CA SER A 268 7.07 5.68 -15.82
C SER A 268 7.90 6.88 -16.26
N PHE A 269 9.10 7.04 -15.70
CA PHE A 269 9.97 8.17 -16.02
C PHE A 269 10.69 8.04 -17.35
N SER A 270 10.92 6.82 -17.83
CA SER A 270 11.39 6.61 -19.21
C SER A 270 10.33 7.08 -20.21
N VAL A 271 9.06 6.71 -20.01
CA VAL A 271 7.95 7.18 -20.84
C VAL A 271 7.79 8.71 -20.75
N ALA A 272 7.93 9.29 -19.55
CA ALA A 272 7.94 10.74 -19.37
C ALA A 272 9.05 11.44 -20.16
N ALA A 273 10.29 10.94 -20.07
CA ALA A 273 11.43 11.53 -20.77
C ALA A 273 11.29 11.43 -22.30
N ILE A 274 10.81 10.30 -22.82
CA ILE A 274 10.55 10.12 -24.26
C ILE A 274 9.42 11.07 -24.69
N SER A 275 8.32 11.13 -23.94
CA SER A 275 7.16 11.97 -24.27
C SER A 275 7.51 13.46 -24.24
N PHE A 276 8.34 13.86 -23.29
CA PHE A 276 8.93 15.19 -23.24
C PHE A 276 9.72 15.53 -24.50
N ALA A 277 10.59 14.61 -24.96
CA ALA A 277 11.36 14.80 -26.18
C ALA A 277 10.45 14.91 -27.41
N ILE A 278 9.40 14.09 -27.49
CA ILE A 278 8.37 14.19 -28.54
C ILE A 278 7.67 15.55 -28.48
N GLY A 279 7.32 16.03 -27.28
CA GLY A 279 6.72 17.36 -27.11
C GLY A 279 7.63 18.50 -27.57
N ALA A 280 8.94 18.39 -27.28
CA ALA A 280 9.93 19.35 -27.75
C ALA A 280 10.06 19.36 -29.29
N LEU A 281 10.08 18.19 -29.92
CA LEU A 281 10.08 18.06 -31.39
C LEU A 281 8.79 18.61 -31.99
N ALA A 282 7.64 18.27 -31.42
CA ALA A 282 6.33 18.75 -31.87
C ALA A 282 6.28 20.29 -31.88
N ARG A 283 6.79 20.95 -30.85
CA ARG A 283 6.88 22.41 -30.81
C ARG A 283 7.75 22.97 -31.94
N GLY A 284 8.92 22.38 -32.17
CA GLY A 284 9.85 22.82 -33.22
C GLY A 284 9.30 22.64 -34.64
N PHE A 285 8.58 21.54 -34.91
CA PHE A 285 8.05 21.24 -36.24
C PHE A 285 6.68 21.85 -36.52
N LEU A 286 5.80 21.92 -35.52
CA LEU A 286 4.43 22.42 -35.68
C LEU A 286 4.31 23.93 -35.47
N GLY A 287 5.40 24.61 -35.11
CA GLY A 287 5.41 26.05 -34.89
C GLY A 287 4.42 26.48 -33.81
N ILE A 288 4.28 25.68 -32.76
CA ILE A 288 3.42 26.00 -31.61
C ILE A 288 4.05 27.17 -30.86
N GLU A 289 3.74 28.40 -31.31
CA GLU A 289 3.99 29.64 -30.59
C GLU A 289 2.75 29.93 -29.74
N ILE A 290 2.76 29.39 -28.52
CA ILE A 290 1.84 29.78 -27.44
C ILE A 290 2.68 30.39 -26.33
#